data_AF-X1BTF1-F1
#
_entry.id   AF-X1BTF1-F1
#
_cell.length_a   1.000
_cell.length_b   1.000
_cell.length_c   1.000
_cell.angle_alpha   90.00
_cell.angle_beta   90.00
_cell.angle_gamma   90.00
#
_symmetry.space_group_name_H-M   'P 1'
#
loop_
_entity.id
_entity.type
_entity.pdbx_description
1 polymer ?
#
loop_
_entity_poly.entity_id
_entity_poly.type
_entity_poly.pdbx_seq_one_letter_code
_entity_poly.pdbx_strand_id
1 'polypeptide(L)' 'MSRIGVFICHCGLNIAGTVDVKKVAKLLSNYSGVVCSTDYMYMCSDPGQDMIKKMVKEKKL' A
#
# COMPACT_ATOMS: atom_id res chain seq x y z
N MET A 1 14.64 14.38 1.81
CA MET A 1 14.12 13.37 0.87
C MET A 1 12.96 12.66 1.54
N SER A 2 11.77 12.66 0.93
CA SER A 2 10.55 12.11 1.54
C SER A 2 10.61 10.59 1.65
N ARG A 3 10.02 10.01 2.71
CA ARG A 3 9.94 8.56 2.95
C ARG A 3 8.53 8.09 2.67
N ILE A 4 8.33 7.42 1.54
CA ILE A 4 7.00 7.18 0.99
C ILE A 4 6.54 5.76 1.32
N GLY A 5 5.33 5.64 1.85
CA GLY A 5 4.61 4.36 1.95
C GLY A 5 3.51 4.29 0.89
N VAL A 6 3.46 3.19 0.15
CA VAL A 6 2.48 2.97 -0.92
C VAL A 6 1.54 1.84 -0.49
N PHE A 7 0.23 2.14 -0.47
CA PHE A 7 -0.81 1.23 0.00
C PHE A 7 -1.87 1.08 -1.09
N ILE A 8 -1.94 -0.10 -1.70
CA ILE A 8 -2.82 -0.36 -2.85
C ILE A 8 -4.04 -1.15 -2.38
N CYS A 9 -5.22 -0.60 -2.64
CA CYS A 9 -6.50 -1.23 -2.29
C CYS A 9 -6.94 -2.20 -3.38
N HIS A 10 -7.46 -3.37 -2.99
CA HIS A 10 -8.14 -4.28 -3.92
C HIS A 10 -9.58 -3.83 -4.18
N CYS A 11 -10.20 -3.22 -3.16
CA CYS A 11 -11.60 -2.81 -3.14
C CYS A 11 -12.54 -3.97 -3.55
N GLY A 12 -12.29 -5.15 -2.97
CA GLY A 12 -12.89 -6.40 -3.44
C GLY A 12 -12.45 -6.70 -4.87
N LEU A 13 -13.39 -6.71 -5.82
CA LEU A 13 -13.12 -6.87 -7.25
C LEU A 13 -13.22 -5.56 -8.04
N ASN A 14 -13.57 -4.43 -7.40
CA ASN A 14 -13.71 -3.16 -8.12
C ASN A 14 -12.39 -2.69 -8.73
N ILE A 15 -11.27 -2.94 -8.05
CA ILE A 15 -9.93 -2.64 -8.59
C ILE A 15 -9.25 -3.94 -8.99
N ALA A 16 -9.16 -4.92 -8.09
CA ALA A 16 -8.44 -6.17 -8.34
C ALA A 16 -9.06 -7.06 -9.42
N GLY A 17 -10.32 -6.82 -9.83
CA GLY A 17 -10.95 -7.51 -10.95
C GLY A 17 -10.41 -7.07 -12.33
N THR A 18 -9.74 -5.91 -12.40
CA THR A 18 -9.16 -5.38 -13.65
C THR A 18 -7.65 -5.14 -13.54
N VAL A 19 -7.18 -4.71 -12.37
CA VAL A 19 -5.78 -4.32 -12.14
C VAL A 19 -5.07 -5.39 -11.33
N ASP A 20 -3.89 -5.82 -11.79
CA ASP A 20 -2.99 -6.66 -11.01
C ASP A 20 -2.31 -5.83 -9.90
N VAL A 21 -3.04 -5.65 -8.79
CA VAL A 21 -2.63 -4.86 -7.62
C VAL A 21 -1.32 -5.36 -7.00
N LYS A 22 -1.05 -6.67 -7.06
CA LYS A 22 0.19 -7.27 -6.54
C LYS A 22 1.39 -6.87 -7.40
N LYS A 23 1.22 -6.91 -8.73
CA LYS A 23 2.24 -6.42 -9.67
C LYS A 23 2.48 -4.92 -9.48
N VAL A 24 1.43 -4.12 -9.27
CA VAL A 24 1.58 -2.69 -8.97
C VAL A 24 2.40 -2.46 -7.70
N ALA A 25 2.10 -3.16 -6.61
CA ALA A 25 2.85 -3.05 -5.35
C ALA A 25 4.34 -3.41 -5.55
N LYS A 26 4.61 -4.51 -6.25
CA LYS A 26 5.98 -4.95 -6.55
C LYS A 26 6.76 -3.96 -7.42
N LEU A 27 6.11 -3.29 -8.36
CA LEU A 27 6.77 -2.30 -9.21
C LEU A 27 7.10 -1.03 -8.42
N LEU A 28 6.15 -0.55 -7.61
CA LEU A 28 6.31 0.68 -6.85
C LEU A 28 7.31 0.54 -5.69
N SER A 29 7.59 -0.67 -5.21
CA SER A 29 8.64 -0.89 -4.19
C SER A 29 10.04 -0.47 -4.64
N ASN A 30 10.27 -0.35 -5.96
CA ASN A 30 11.58 0.03 -6.52
C ASN A 30 11.68 1.53 -6.86
N TYR A 31 10.63 2.32 -6.62
CA TYR A 31 10.65 3.76 -6.92
C TYR A 31 11.46 4.54 -5.87
N SER A 32 12.16 5.58 -6.33
CA SER A 32 12.97 6.43 -5.45
C SER A 32 12.15 7.03 -4.31
N GLY A 33 12.62 6.87 -3.09
CA GLY A 33 11.94 7.36 -1.88
C GLY A 33 10.86 6.43 -1.31
N VAL A 34 10.46 5.37 -2.02
CA VAL A 34 9.51 4.38 -1.49
C VAL A 34 10.21 3.46 -0.50
N VAL A 35 9.75 3.47 0.75
CA VAL A 35 10.29 2.67 1.85
C VAL A 35 9.46 1.40 2.08
N CYS A 36 8.16 1.46 1.78
CA CYS A 36 7.31 0.29 1.77
C CYS A 36 6.25 0.40 0.66
N SER A 37 5.91 -0.74 0.05
CA SER A 37 4.77 -0.87 -0.85
C SER A 37 4.05 -2.16 -0.54
N THR A 38 2.73 -2.10 -0.37
CA THR A 38 1.89 -3.26 -0.04
C THR A 38 0.50 -3.11 -0.62
N ASP A 39 -0.20 -4.23 -0.72
CA ASP A 39 -1.62 -4.29 -1.07
C ASP A 39 -2.46 -4.89 0.06
N TYR A 40 -3.76 -4.53 0.12
CA TYR A 40 -4.72 -5.04 1.09
C TYR A 40 -6.16 -4.94 0.56
N MET A 41 -7.04 -5.82 1.06
CA MET A 41 -8.40 -5.97 0.51
C MET A 41 -9.22 -4.67 0.56
N TYR A 42 -9.24 -4.01 1.72
CA TYR A 42 -9.98 -2.77 1.96
C TYR A 42 -9.12 -1.81 2.76
N MET A 43 -8.41 -0.90 2.09
CA MET A 43 -7.52 0.06 2.79
C MET A 43 -8.28 1.04 3.70
N CYS A 44 -9.56 1.29 3.42
CA CYS A 44 -10.40 2.18 4.22
C CYS A 44 -10.99 1.54 5.49
N SER A 45 -10.93 0.21 5.64
CA SER A 45 -11.45 -0.47 6.83
C SER A 45 -10.55 -0.22 8.03
N ASP A 46 -11.05 -0.46 9.25
CA ASP A 46 -10.25 -0.27 10.47
C ASP A 46 -8.89 -1.02 10.42
N PRO A 47 -8.82 -2.30 10.00
CA PRO A 47 -7.54 -2.98 9.81
C PRO A 47 -6.62 -2.32 8.77
N GLY A 48 -7.19 -1.80 7.67
CA GLY A 48 -6.42 -1.10 6.64
C GLY A 48 -5.83 0.22 7.16
N GLN A 49 -6.64 1.00 7.89
CA GLN A 49 -6.18 2.24 8.50
C GLN A 49 -5.14 1.99 9.60
N ASP A 50 -5.31 0.96 10.41
CA ASP A 50 -4.36 0.62 11.46
C ASP A 50 -3.03 0.08 10.90
N MET A 51 -3.07 -0.64 9.77
CA MET A 51 -1.87 -1.00 9.02
C MET A 51 -1.08 0.24 8.58
N ILE A 52 -1.76 1.25 8.03
CA ILE A 52 -1.11 2.51 7.62
C ILE A 52 -0.48 3.21 8.83
N LYS A 53 -1.25 3.41 9.92
CA LYS A 53 -0.75 4.05 11.15
C LYS A 53 0.48 3.32 11.72
N LYS A 54 0.43 1.98 11.73
CA LYS A 54 1.54 1.14 12.20
C LYS A 54 2.78 1.32 11.32
N MET A 55 2.62 1.26 10.00
CA MET A 55 3.73 1.45 9.05
C MET A 55 4.35 2.85 9.14
N VAL A 56 3.53 3.90 9.31
CA VAL A 56 4.04 5.27 9.51
C VAL A 56 4.97 5.32 10.73
N LYS A 57 4.55 4.73 11.86
CA LYS A 57 5.37 4.68 13.09
C LYS A 57 6.63 3.83 12.91
N GLU A 58 6.49 2.60 12.40
CA GLU A 58 7.59 1.63 12.30
C GLU A 58 8.64 2.00 11.25
N LYS A 59 8.20 2.51 10.10
CA LYS A 59 9.07 2.84 8.97
C LYS A 59 9.45 4.31 8.92
N LYS A 60 8.97 5.14 9.85
CA LYS A 60 9.22 6.59 9.90
C LYS A 60 8.93 7.23 8.54
N LEU A 61 7.72 6.99 8.04
CA LEU A 61 7.24 7.58 6.79
C LEU A 61 7.01 9.10 6.96
#